data_AF-A0A672NZ17-F1
#
_entry.id   AF-A0A672NZ17-F1
#
_cell.length_a   1.000
_cell.length_b   1.000
_cell.length_c   1.000
_cell.angle_alpha   90.00
_cell.angle_beta   90.00
_cell.angle_gamma   90.00
#
_symmetry.space_group_name_H-M   'P 1'
#
loop_
_entity.id
_entity.type
_entity.pdbx_description
1 polymer ?
#
loop_
_entity_poly.entity_id
_entity_poly.type
_entity_poly.pdbx_seq_one_letter_code
_entity_poly.pdbx_strand_id
1 'polypeptide(L)'
;MAINILSWNVNRLNSPIKRTKCLDYLRCKKVSIALIQESHLKSVDMHHFQNKYFKVIFSSSAVNKTKGVLIVSKRNIVFSIIRSELLHRSQASKSDSMISGCFNSFLQHSNICDVWHLQNDGARDYTFFSDRHECYSRIDYLLMSPSLIPYISKFDILPIILSDHSLIITVHL
;
A
#
# COMPACT_ATOMS: atom_id res chain seq x y z
N MET A 1 -1.62 5.25 -20.86
CA MET A 1 -0.84 6.32 -20.18
C MET A 1 -0.40 5.72 -18.86
N ALA A 2 0.87 5.38 -18.69
CA ALA A 2 1.32 4.57 -17.56
C ALA A 2 1.00 5.16 -16.16
N ILE A 3 0.32 4.40 -15.29
CA ILE A 3 0.00 4.79 -13.90
C ILE A 3 0.77 3.93 -12.89
N ASN A 4 1.88 4.45 -12.36
CA ASN A 4 2.66 3.70 -11.37
C ASN A 4 2.03 3.84 -9.97
N ILE A 5 1.68 2.72 -9.31
CA ILE A 5 0.99 2.68 -8.02
C ILE A 5 1.89 2.05 -6.94
N LEU A 6 2.31 2.81 -5.94
CA LEU A 6 3.19 2.30 -4.89
C LEU A 6 2.43 2.01 -3.60
N SER A 7 2.42 0.76 -3.10
CA SER A 7 1.97 0.46 -1.73
C SER A 7 3.16 0.38 -0.79
N TRP A 8 3.21 1.25 0.23
CA TRP A 8 4.38 1.40 1.07
C TRP A 8 4.01 1.59 2.54
N ASN A 9 4.37 0.63 3.37
CA ASN A 9 4.44 0.84 4.81
C ASN A 9 5.74 1.62 5.13
N VAL A 10 5.59 2.83 5.67
CA VAL A 10 6.72 3.76 5.88
C VAL A 10 7.24 3.75 7.32
N ASN A 11 6.62 3.02 8.24
CA ASN A 11 6.98 2.98 9.67
C ASN A 11 7.29 4.38 10.25
N ARG A 12 6.24 5.19 10.39
CA ARG A 12 6.23 6.59 10.89
C ARG A 12 6.86 7.62 9.97
N LEU A 13 6.17 8.75 9.85
CA LEU A 13 6.61 9.96 9.15
C LEU A 13 6.78 11.14 10.13
N ASN A 14 7.25 10.91 11.35
CA ASN A 14 7.39 12.00 12.33
C ASN A 14 8.52 12.98 11.99
N SER A 15 9.62 12.50 11.40
CA SER A 15 10.78 13.33 11.04
C SER A 15 10.56 14.04 9.71
N PRO A 16 10.75 15.38 9.63
CA PRO A 16 10.72 16.12 8.37
C PRO A 16 11.71 15.58 7.34
N ILE A 17 12.90 15.15 7.77
CA ILE A 17 13.93 14.58 6.89
C ILE A 17 13.42 13.29 6.24
N LYS A 18 12.77 12.41 7.03
CA LYS A 18 12.19 11.18 6.50
C LYS A 18 11.07 11.48 5.51
N ARG A 19 10.20 12.47 5.79
CA ARG A 19 9.14 12.90 4.86
C ARG A 19 9.73 13.31 3.51
N THR A 20 10.76 14.15 3.51
CA THR A 20 11.43 14.58 2.28
C THR A 20 12.03 13.40 1.51
N LYS A 21 12.79 12.53 2.18
CA LYS A 21 13.35 11.32 1.57
C LYS A 21 12.28 10.42 0.96
N CYS A 22 11.16 10.22 1.66
CA CYS A 22 10.03 9.44 1.15
C CYS A 22 9.45 10.07 -0.13
N LEU A 23 9.19 11.38 -0.13
CA LEU A 23 8.65 12.08 -1.31
C LEU A 23 9.62 12.09 -2.49
N ASP A 24 10.91 12.23 -2.24
CA ASP A 24 11.94 12.12 -3.27
C ASP A 24 12.03 10.70 -3.83
N TYR A 25 11.88 9.68 -2.97
CA TYR A 25 11.80 8.30 -3.41
C TYR A 25 10.60 8.06 -4.36
N LEU A 26 9.41 8.57 -4.02
CA LEU A 26 8.23 8.52 -4.91
C LEU A 26 8.54 9.13 -6.28
N ARG A 27 9.24 10.27 -6.29
CA ARG A 27 9.62 10.98 -7.52
C ARG A 27 10.62 10.16 -8.35
N CYS A 28 11.68 9.65 -7.74
CA CYS A 28 12.71 8.83 -8.41
C CYS A 28 12.12 7.57 -9.04
N LYS A 29 11.13 6.96 -8.38
CA LYS A 29 10.41 5.78 -8.89
C LYS A 29 9.26 6.11 -9.85
N LYS A 30 9.13 7.39 -10.24
CA LYS A 30 8.10 7.90 -11.16
C LYS A 30 6.66 7.58 -10.72
N VAL A 31 6.43 7.41 -9.42
CA VAL A 31 5.13 7.01 -8.85
C VAL A 31 4.05 8.03 -9.17
N SER A 32 2.88 7.56 -9.59
CA SER A 32 1.70 8.38 -9.88
C SER A 32 0.74 8.42 -8.69
N ILE A 33 0.54 7.29 -8.02
CA ILE A 33 -0.29 7.14 -6.82
C ILE A 33 0.51 6.34 -5.78
N ALA A 34 0.52 6.77 -4.53
CA ALA A 34 1.12 6.04 -3.42
C ALA A 34 0.09 5.78 -2.32
N LEU A 35 0.02 4.53 -1.87
CA LEU A 35 -0.75 4.04 -0.74
C LEU A 35 0.20 3.89 0.44
N ILE A 36 0.15 4.82 1.38
CA ILE A 36 1.08 4.89 2.51
C ILE A 36 0.42 4.31 3.75
N GLN A 37 1.12 3.40 4.42
CA GLN A 37 0.68 2.75 5.66
C GLN A 37 1.62 3.09 6.82
N GLU A 38 1.12 2.99 8.05
CA GLU A 38 1.83 3.36 9.27
C GLU A 38 2.45 4.76 9.23
N SER A 39 1.72 5.73 8.66
CA SER A 39 2.22 7.11 8.58
C SER A 39 2.43 7.71 9.98
N HIS A 40 1.56 7.34 10.94
CA HIS A 40 1.55 7.80 12.35
C HIS A 40 1.58 9.33 12.48
N LEU A 41 1.15 10.04 11.43
CA LEU A 41 0.89 11.47 11.47
C LEU A 41 -0.41 11.70 12.24
N LYS A 42 -0.55 12.85 12.90
CA LYS A 42 -1.85 13.29 13.41
C LYS A 42 -2.67 13.89 12.27
N SER A 43 -3.99 13.91 12.38
CA SER A 43 -4.88 14.55 11.39
C SER A 43 -4.44 15.97 11.02
N VAL A 44 -3.97 16.74 12.00
CA VAL A 44 -3.45 18.11 11.81
C VAL A 44 -2.13 18.18 11.03
N ASP A 45 -1.34 17.11 11.07
CA ASP A 45 0.00 17.06 10.46
C ASP A 45 -0.01 16.46 9.05
N MET A 46 -1.17 16.08 8.52
CA MET A 46 -1.28 15.40 7.21
C MET A 46 -0.78 16.28 6.06
N HIS A 47 -1.01 17.59 6.17
CA HIS A 47 -0.53 18.58 5.21
C HIS A 47 0.99 18.74 5.21
N HIS A 48 1.72 18.11 6.15
CA HIS A 48 3.19 18.10 6.13
C HIS A 48 3.78 17.00 5.23
N PHE A 49 2.97 16.04 4.75
CA PHE A 49 3.43 15.00 3.82
C PHE A 49 2.98 15.29 2.37
N GLN A 50 3.43 16.42 1.84
CA GLN A 50 3.17 16.86 0.46
C GLN A 50 4.26 17.83 0.00
N ASN A 51 4.40 18.00 -1.31
CA ASN A 51 5.33 18.98 -1.91
C ASN A 51 4.77 19.50 -3.24
N LYS A 52 5.60 20.21 -4.03
CA LYS A 52 5.18 20.72 -5.35
C LYS A 52 4.82 19.64 -6.38
N TYR A 53 5.19 18.38 -6.15
CA TYR A 53 4.91 17.26 -7.04
C TYR A 53 3.74 16.41 -6.56
N PHE A 54 3.62 16.22 -5.24
CA PHE A 54 2.65 15.30 -4.63
C PHE A 54 1.70 16.02 -3.67
N LYS A 55 0.45 15.56 -3.63
CA LYS A 55 -0.58 15.97 -2.67
C LYS A 55 -1.19 14.74 -2.01
N VAL A 56 -1.55 14.85 -0.73
CA VAL A 56 -2.40 13.88 -0.06
C VAL A 56 -3.83 14.10 -0.56
N ILE A 57 -4.46 13.06 -1.13
CA ILE A 57 -5.86 13.11 -1.60
C ILE A 57 -6.83 12.54 -0.58
N PHE A 58 -6.39 11.51 0.16
CA PHE A 58 -7.15 10.93 1.26
C PHE A 58 -6.23 10.58 2.42
N SER A 59 -6.78 10.64 3.62
CA SER A 59 -6.09 10.22 4.83
C SER A 59 -7.08 9.63 5.81
N SER A 60 -6.67 8.59 6.52
CA SER A 60 -7.37 8.11 7.71
C SER A 60 -6.34 7.98 8.82
N SER A 61 -6.61 8.60 9.96
CA SER A 61 -5.68 8.69 11.08
C SER A 61 -6.43 8.46 12.38
N ALA A 62 -5.79 7.74 13.30
CA ALA A 62 -6.24 7.74 14.67
C ALA A 62 -5.97 9.11 15.33
N VAL A 63 -6.69 9.39 16.41
CA VAL A 63 -6.49 10.61 17.24
C VAL A 63 -5.09 10.63 17.84
N ASN A 64 -4.57 9.45 18.18
CA ASN A 64 -3.20 9.24 18.63
C ASN A 64 -2.29 8.79 17.46
N LYS A 65 -0.98 8.97 17.59
CA LYS A 65 0.05 8.62 16.57
C LYS A 65 0.28 7.10 16.46
N THR A 66 -0.78 6.30 16.56
CA THR A 66 -0.69 4.83 16.57
C THR A 66 -1.03 4.20 15.24
N LYS A 67 -1.86 4.86 14.42
CA LYS A 67 -2.34 4.34 13.14
C LYS A 67 -2.54 5.49 12.16
N GLY A 68 -2.16 5.28 10.92
CA GLY A 68 -2.42 6.24 9.85
C GLY A 68 -2.16 5.65 8.47
N VAL A 69 -3.10 5.87 7.56
CA VAL A 69 -2.99 5.52 6.15
C VAL A 69 -3.24 6.76 5.28
N LEU A 70 -2.49 6.92 4.20
CA LEU A 70 -2.60 8.03 3.27
C LEU A 70 -2.71 7.51 1.85
N ILE A 71 -3.53 8.18 1.03
CA ILE A 71 -3.46 8.06 -0.41
C ILE A 71 -2.88 9.37 -0.93
N VAL A 72 -1.74 9.27 -1.61
CA VAL A 72 -0.96 10.39 -2.12
C VAL A 72 -0.91 10.28 -3.63
N SER A 73 -1.04 11.40 -4.34
CA SER A 73 -0.96 11.40 -5.80
C SER A 73 -0.18 12.59 -6.34
N LYS A 74 0.37 12.44 -7.56
CA LYS A 74 0.93 13.57 -8.30
C LYS A 74 -0.12 14.66 -8.50
N ARG A 75 0.29 15.91 -8.36
CA ARG A 75 -0.62 17.07 -8.47
C ARG A 75 -1.24 17.26 -9.85
N ASN A 76 -0.58 16.77 -10.91
CA ASN A 76 -1.07 16.86 -12.28
C ASN A 76 -2.10 15.77 -12.63
N ILE A 77 -2.41 14.84 -11.72
CA ILE A 77 -3.46 13.84 -11.93
C ILE A 77 -4.77 14.38 -11.33
N VAL A 78 -5.79 14.44 -12.18
CA VAL A 78 -7.15 14.80 -11.80
C VAL A 78 -7.91 13.53 -11.46
N PHE A 79 -8.58 13.51 -10.31
CA PHE A 79 -9.43 12.39 -9.88
C PHE A 79 -10.86 12.89 -9.71
N SER A 80 -11.82 12.14 -10.25
CA SER A 80 -13.21 12.20 -9.82
C SER A 80 -13.43 11.12 -8.76
N ILE A 81 -13.95 11.51 -7.60
CA ILE A 81 -14.23 10.56 -6.51
C ILE A 81 -15.66 10.10 -6.67
N ILE A 82 -15.85 8.81 -6.93
CA ILE A 82 -17.16 8.18 -6.91
C ILE A 82 -17.29 7.49 -5.55
N ARG A 83 -18.19 8.00 -4.69
CA ARG A 83 -18.50 7.37 -3.41
C ARG A 83 -19.65 6.39 -3.62
N SER A 84 -19.45 5.12 -3.27
CA SER A 84 -20.56 4.20 -2.98
C SER A 84 -20.74 4.15 -1.46
N GLU A 85 -21.96 4.37 -0.98
CA GLU A 85 -22.25 4.56 0.46
C GLU A 85 -22.31 3.26 1.27
N LEU A 86 -21.96 2.11 0.68
CA LEU A 86 -22.11 0.80 1.30
C LEU A 86 -20.79 0.25 1.85
N LEU A 87 -20.37 0.73 3.03
CA LEU A 87 -19.33 0.06 3.83
C LEU A 87 -19.75 0.03 5.30
N HIS A 88 -20.39 -1.06 5.72
CA HIS A 88 -20.69 -1.34 7.13
C HIS A 88 -19.41 -1.87 7.81
N ARG A 89 -19.06 -1.28 8.96
CA ARG A 89 -17.81 -1.58 9.67
C ARG A 89 -18.04 -2.74 10.64
N SER A 90 -17.71 -3.96 10.24
CA SER A 90 -17.74 -5.12 11.14
C SER A 90 -16.58 -5.07 12.14
N GLN A 91 -16.86 -5.35 13.42
CA GLN A 91 -15.82 -5.54 14.44
C GLN A 91 -15.17 -6.92 14.24
N ALA A 92 -13.84 -6.98 14.27
CA ALA A 92 -13.10 -8.24 14.12
C ALA A 92 -13.14 -9.04 15.44
N SER A 93 -13.62 -10.29 15.37
CA SER A 93 -13.49 -11.29 16.44
C SER A 93 -12.20 -12.09 16.27
N LYS A 94 -11.59 -12.50 17.40
CA LYS A 94 -10.36 -13.31 17.43
C LYS A 94 -10.69 -14.81 17.40
N SER A 95 -10.14 -15.52 16.42
CA SER A 95 -9.87 -16.97 16.49
C SER A 95 -8.84 -17.37 15.43
N ASP A 96 -7.66 -17.85 15.87
CA ASP A 96 -6.39 -17.71 15.13
C ASP A 96 -5.97 -18.90 14.24
N SER A 97 -6.84 -19.87 13.92
CA SER A 97 -6.44 -21.05 13.10
C SER A 97 -7.29 -21.33 11.85
N MET A 98 -8.46 -20.70 11.72
CA MET A 98 -9.35 -20.85 10.53
C MET A 98 -9.27 -19.67 9.54
N ILE A 99 -8.49 -18.63 9.85
CA ILE A 99 -8.52 -17.35 9.11
C ILE A 99 -7.93 -17.47 7.70
N SER A 100 -6.86 -18.25 7.50
CA SER A 100 -6.25 -18.37 6.16
C SER A 100 -7.16 -19.10 5.17
N GLY A 101 -7.83 -20.17 5.61
CA GLY A 101 -8.83 -20.88 4.82
C GLY A 101 -10.03 -19.99 4.50
N CYS A 102 -10.59 -19.32 5.50
CA CYS A 102 -11.71 -18.39 5.30
C CYS A 102 -11.33 -17.19 4.41
N PHE A 103 -10.11 -16.68 4.52
CA PHE A 103 -9.60 -15.60 3.69
C PHE A 103 -9.45 -16.04 2.23
N ASN A 104 -8.86 -17.22 1.99
CA ASN A 104 -8.76 -17.77 0.64
C ASN A 104 -10.13 -18.06 0.03
N SER A 105 -11.04 -18.64 0.81
CA SER A 105 -12.44 -18.80 0.41
C SER A 105 -13.06 -17.44 0.09
N PHE A 106 -12.88 -16.42 0.92
CA PHE A 106 -13.39 -15.08 0.65
C PHE A 106 -12.85 -14.51 -0.67
N LEU A 107 -11.54 -14.62 -0.93
CA LEU A 107 -10.93 -14.17 -2.19
C LEU A 107 -11.54 -14.89 -3.40
N GLN A 108 -11.72 -16.21 -3.31
CA GLN A 108 -12.34 -17.01 -4.36
C GLN A 108 -13.80 -16.58 -4.62
N HIS A 109 -14.61 -16.45 -3.58
CA HIS A 109 -16.02 -16.07 -3.71
C HIS A 109 -16.22 -14.62 -4.17
N SER A 110 -15.29 -13.72 -3.80
CA SER A 110 -15.33 -12.31 -4.20
C SER A 110 -14.70 -12.05 -5.58
N ASN A 111 -14.16 -13.08 -6.24
CA ASN A 111 -13.42 -12.97 -7.49
C ASN A 111 -12.28 -11.94 -7.41
N ILE A 112 -11.50 -12.02 -6.33
CA ILE A 112 -10.32 -11.21 -6.07
C ILE A 112 -9.09 -12.13 -6.06
N CYS A 113 -8.02 -11.71 -6.73
CA CYS A 113 -6.78 -12.46 -6.78
C CYS A 113 -5.59 -11.68 -6.21
N ASP A 114 -4.62 -12.42 -5.68
CA ASP A 114 -3.28 -11.92 -5.36
C ASP A 114 -2.43 -11.86 -6.63
N VAL A 115 -2.15 -10.64 -7.10
CA VAL A 115 -1.47 -10.40 -8.38
C VAL A 115 -0.06 -10.95 -8.40
N TRP A 116 0.68 -10.79 -7.28
CA TRP A 116 2.08 -11.22 -7.24
C TRP A 116 2.19 -12.71 -7.47
N HIS A 117 1.32 -13.49 -6.83
CA HIS A 117 1.32 -14.94 -6.92
C HIS A 117 0.98 -15.42 -8.33
N LEU A 118 0.03 -14.75 -9.01
CA LEU A 118 -0.33 -15.09 -10.39
C LEU A 118 0.80 -14.87 -11.40
N GLN A 119 1.64 -13.85 -11.19
CA GLN A 119 2.74 -13.53 -12.10
C GLN A 119 4.05 -14.26 -11.76
N ASN A 120 4.18 -14.78 -10.54
CA ASN A 120 5.41 -15.34 -10.02
C ASN A 120 5.18 -16.75 -9.43
N ASP A 121 4.50 -17.60 -10.19
CA ASP A 121 4.23 -18.97 -9.75
C ASP A 121 5.54 -19.73 -9.45
N GLY A 122 5.57 -20.41 -8.31
CA GLY A 122 6.77 -21.10 -7.79
C GLY A 122 7.89 -20.21 -7.24
N ALA A 123 7.85 -18.88 -7.41
CA ALA A 123 8.86 -17.98 -6.86
C ALA A 123 8.62 -17.69 -5.38
N ARG A 124 9.69 -17.28 -4.67
CA ARG A 124 9.63 -16.82 -3.28
C ARG A 124 10.28 -15.46 -3.17
N ASP A 125 9.51 -14.47 -2.76
CA ASP A 125 9.99 -13.13 -2.43
C ASP A 125 9.19 -12.59 -1.24
N TYR A 126 9.80 -11.68 -0.48
CA TYR A 126 9.35 -11.32 0.85
C TYR A 126 9.30 -9.80 1.03
N THR A 127 8.35 -9.33 1.83
CA THR A 127 8.13 -7.88 2.04
C THR A 127 8.56 -7.43 3.42
N PHE A 128 8.88 -8.38 4.30
CA PHE A 128 9.25 -8.15 5.68
C PHE A 128 10.28 -9.18 6.17
N PHE A 129 11.18 -8.72 7.02
CA PHE A 129 12.13 -9.55 7.76
C PHE A 129 11.97 -9.34 9.26
N SER A 130 11.83 -10.43 10.00
CA SER A 130 11.79 -10.41 11.46
C SER A 130 13.17 -10.73 12.02
N ASP A 131 13.83 -9.72 12.57
CA ASP A 131 15.14 -9.87 13.23
C ASP A 131 15.06 -10.85 14.41
N ARG A 132 14.01 -10.75 15.23
CA ARG A 132 13.79 -11.60 16.41
C ARG A 132 13.71 -13.09 16.08
N HIS A 133 13.10 -13.42 14.95
CA HIS A 133 12.80 -14.80 14.56
C HIS A 133 13.65 -15.27 13.39
N GLU A 134 14.58 -14.43 12.92
CA GLU A 134 15.45 -14.65 11.76
C GLU A 134 14.70 -15.21 10.54
N CYS A 135 13.50 -14.68 10.29
CA CYS A 135 12.61 -15.22 9.27
C CYS A 135 12.06 -14.13 8.36
N TYR A 136 11.83 -14.51 7.10
CA TYR A 136 11.21 -13.66 6.10
C TYR A 136 9.75 -14.02 5.92
N SER A 137 8.89 -13.01 5.77
CA SER A 137 7.47 -13.19 5.50
C SER A 137 6.96 -12.20 4.47
N ARG A 138 5.87 -12.59 3.80
CA ARG A 138 5.13 -11.74 2.87
C ARG A 138 3.84 -11.32 3.54
N ILE A 139 3.76 -10.05 3.93
CA ILE A 139 2.63 -9.51 4.69
C ILE A 139 1.96 -8.32 3.98
N ASP A 140 2.57 -7.83 2.89
CA ASP A 140 2.01 -6.80 2.04
C ASP A 140 1.46 -7.44 0.76
N TYR A 141 0.15 -7.26 0.53
CA TYR A 141 -0.56 -7.84 -0.61
C TYR A 141 -1.18 -6.75 -1.47
N LEU A 142 -1.19 -6.95 -2.78
CA LEU A 142 -2.07 -6.22 -3.69
C LEU A 142 -3.11 -7.17 -4.25
N LEU A 143 -4.35 -6.91 -3.87
CA LEU A 143 -5.51 -7.69 -4.26
C LEU A 143 -6.32 -6.91 -5.29
N MET A 144 -6.73 -7.56 -6.38
CA MET A 144 -7.60 -6.94 -7.39
C MET A 144 -8.46 -7.96 -8.12
N SER A 145 -9.39 -7.48 -8.93
CA SER A 145 -10.16 -8.35 -9.83
C SER A 145 -9.26 -8.92 -10.94
N PRO A 146 -9.41 -10.21 -11.30
CA PRO A 146 -8.69 -10.81 -12.42
C PRO A 146 -8.88 -10.07 -13.76
N SER A 147 -10.01 -9.37 -13.93
CA SER A 147 -10.29 -8.54 -15.11
C SER A 147 -9.28 -7.42 -15.34
N LEU A 148 -8.54 -7.00 -14.30
CA LEU A 148 -7.54 -5.95 -14.38
C LEU A 148 -6.14 -6.48 -14.77
N ILE A 149 -5.92 -7.79 -14.72
CA ILE A 149 -4.62 -8.43 -15.02
C ILE A 149 -4.08 -8.07 -16.41
N PRO A 150 -4.89 -8.06 -17.49
CA PRO A 150 -4.39 -7.73 -18.83
C PRO A 150 -3.81 -6.31 -18.95
N TYR A 151 -4.15 -5.42 -18.02
CA TYR A 151 -3.65 -4.04 -17.97
C TYR A 151 -2.43 -3.88 -17.06
N ILE A 152 -1.92 -4.97 -16.48
CA ILE A 152 -0.72 -4.95 -15.65
C ILE A 152 0.48 -5.28 -16.52
N SER A 153 1.34 -4.29 -16.73
CA SER A 153 2.63 -4.48 -17.37
C SER A 153 3.69 -5.10 -16.47
N LYS A 154 3.72 -4.71 -15.19
CA LYS A 154 4.80 -5.11 -14.27
C LYS A 154 4.39 -5.09 -12.80
N PHE A 155 4.86 -6.08 -12.06
CA PHE A 155 4.69 -6.19 -10.61
C PHE A 155 6.03 -6.57 -9.97
N ASP A 156 6.57 -5.71 -9.09
CA ASP A 156 7.86 -5.96 -8.45
C ASP A 156 7.79 -5.73 -6.93
N ILE A 157 8.46 -6.58 -6.16
CA ILE A 157 8.83 -6.25 -4.78
C ILE A 157 10.16 -5.51 -4.83
N LEU A 158 10.24 -4.36 -4.16
CA LEU A 158 11.47 -3.56 -4.16
C LEU A 158 12.36 -3.85 -2.95
N PRO A 159 13.62 -3.39 -2.96
CA PRO A 159 14.44 -3.44 -1.77
C PRO A 159 13.90 -2.53 -0.66
N ILE A 160 14.07 -3.00 0.58
CA ILE A 160 13.75 -2.33 1.84
C ILE A 160 14.84 -1.27 2.11
N ILE A 161 14.67 -0.03 1.62
CA ILE A 161 15.72 1.02 1.69
C ILE A 161 15.48 2.07 2.79
N LEU A 162 14.23 2.51 2.96
CA LEU A 162 13.88 3.67 3.81
C LEU A 162 12.90 3.34 4.96
N SER A 163 12.41 2.11 4.94
CA SER A 163 11.44 1.50 5.87
C SER A 163 11.75 0.01 5.88
N ASP A 164 11.32 -0.69 6.92
CA ASP A 164 11.32 -2.16 7.11
C ASP A 164 10.34 -2.90 6.19
N HIS A 165 9.66 -2.18 5.28
CA HIS A 165 8.76 -2.74 4.29
C HIS A 165 9.02 -2.22 2.89
N SER A 166 8.79 -3.10 1.93
CA SER A 166 8.84 -2.77 0.51
C SER A 166 7.64 -3.32 -0.25
N LEU A 167 7.19 -2.54 -1.24
CA LEU A 167 6.51 -3.03 -2.44
C LEU A 167 6.47 -1.88 -3.46
N ILE A 168 6.59 -2.10 -4.78
CA ILE A 168 6.14 -1.13 -5.81
C ILE A 168 5.29 -1.86 -6.83
N ILE A 169 4.09 -1.34 -7.10
CA ILE A 169 3.31 -1.80 -8.24
C ILE A 169 3.50 -0.78 -9.38
N THR A 170 3.74 -1.27 -10.59
CA THR A 170 3.74 -0.42 -11.77
C THR A 170 2.63 -0.91 -12.69
N VAL A 171 1.42 -0.38 -12.50
CA VAL A 171 0.29 -0.71 -13.36
C VAL A 171 0.33 0.18 -14.61
N HIS A 172 0.85 -0.29 -15.74
CA HIS A 172 0.67 0.45 -16.99
C HIS A 172 -0.73 0.23 -17.56
N LEU A 173 -1.68 1.05 -17.09
CA LEU A 173 -2.93 1.29 -17.82
C LEU A 173 -2.68 2.09 -19.12
#